data_AF-A0A2V6LRI7-F1
#
_entry.id   AF-A0A2V6LRI7-F1
#
_cell.length_a   1.000
_cell.length_b   1.000
_cell.length_c   1.000
_cell.angle_alpha   90.00
_cell.angle_beta   90.00
_cell.angle_gamma   90.00
#
_symmetry.space_group_name_H-M   'P 1'
#
loop_
_entity.id
_entity.type
_entity.pdbx_description
1 polymer ?
#
loop_
_entity_poly.entity_id
_entity_poly.type
_entity_poly.pdbx_seq_one_letter_code
_entity_poly.pdbx_strand_id
1 'polypeptide(L)'
;MTGASGIDGIFLTIETGSNWQTINIRVYHRDAGKETPGNFGTNERAAAQSYNTQDDHSFTLFDGSHLRIHFVAVDDLKSFDLDLTFSSSSHKWSGTWSRPGQAPNVVLRRPEPKPCVTANPFVGDWTTASGKPYLASGSLHIRQSSDGTLSAWLNRVIVSSDRRNGELLRVYSATAPELDLERPGDIGPPYRYHGSLSGDGQMLTGDWAENSGARLN
;
A
#
# COMPACT_ATOMS: atom_id res chain seq x y z
N MET A 1 24.38 2.09 -10.40
CA MET A 1 23.05 1.72 -10.92
C MET A 1 22.05 2.73 -10.39
N THR A 2 21.56 3.63 -11.24
CA THR A 2 20.44 4.51 -10.94
C THR A 2 19.19 3.65 -10.93
N GLY A 3 18.66 3.33 -9.74
CA GLY A 3 17.37 2.65 -9.63
C GLY A 3 16.28 3.48 -10.31
N ALA A 4 15.24 2.81 -10.82
CA ALA A 4 14.06 3.50 -11.33
C ALA A 4 13.50 4.46 -10.26
N SER A 5 13.04 5.64 -10.69
CA SER A 5 12.24 6.54 -9.85
C SER A 5 10.92 5.84 -9.49
N GLY A 6 10.27 6.31 -8.42
CA GLY A 6 9.00 5.77 -7.96
C GLY A 6 9.07 4.85 -6.74
N ILE A 7 7.92 4.30 -6.39
CA ILE A 7 7.68 3.43 -5.24
C ILE A 7 6.97 2.17 -5.71
N ASP A 8 7.64 1.04 -5.55
CA ASP A 8 7.03 -0.27 -5.67
C ASP A 8 6.43 -0.69 -4.34
N GLY A 9 5.26 -1.30 -4.38
CA GLY A 9 4.60 -1.79 -3.19
C GLY A 9 3.57 -2.87 -3.47
N ILE A 10 3.06 -3.41 -2.37
CA ILE A 10 2.08 -4.50 -2.37
C ILE A 10 0.99 -4.14 -1.36
N PHE A 11 -0.27 -4.30 -1.75
CA PHE A 11 -1.41 -4.35 -0.84
C PHE A 11 -1.89 -5.80 -0.73
N LEU A 12 -2.14 -6.23 0.51
CA LEU A 12 -2.73 -7.53 0.82
C LEU A 12 -4.13 -7.29 1.37
N THR A 13 -5.13 -7.87 0.73
CA THR A 13 -6.49 -7.96 1.26
C THR A 13 -6.74 -9.40 1.64
N ILE A 14 -7.03 -9.61 2.91
CA ILE A 14 -7.22 -10.94 3.49
C ILE A 14 -8.63 -11.00 4.04
N GLU A 15 -9.41 -11.93 3.53
CA GLU A 15 -10.76 -12.20 4.03
C GLU A 15 -10.76 -13.60 4.63
N THR A 16 -11.17 -13.70 5.89
CA THR A 16 -11.20 -14.95 6.63
C THR A 16 -12.64 -15.24 7.05
N GLY A 17 -13.15 -16.41 6.68
CA GLY A 17 -14.40 -16.97 7.18
C GLY A 17 -14.17 -18.12 8.15
N SER A 18 -15.24 -18.81 8.52
CA SER A 18 -15.18 -19.94 9.48
C SER A 18 -14.37 -21.15 8.96
N ASN A 19 -14.28 -21.32 7.65
CA ASN A 19 -13.58 -22.43 6.99
C ASN A 19 -12.97 -22.02 5.64
N TRP A 20 -12.69 -20.73 5.47
CA TRP A 20 -12.08 -20.22 4.24
C TRP A 20 -11.19 -19.01 4.51
N GLN A 21 -10.17 -18.80 3.67
CA GLN A 21 -9.33 -17.61 3.66
C GLN A 21 -9.01 -17.27 2.21
N THR A 22 -9.35 -16.07 1.75
CA THR A 22 -8.90 -15.56 0.45
C THR A 22 -7.83 -14.49 0.67
N ILE A 23 -6.82 -14.49 -0.19
CA ILE A 23 -5.74 -13.50 -0.16
C ILE A 23 -5.64 -12.90 -1.56
N ASN A 24 -5.96 -11.62 -1.65
CA ASN A 24 -5.82 -10.82 -2.85
C ASN A 24 -4.61 -9.90 -2.69
N ILE A 25 -3.71 -9.96 -3.66
CA ILE A 25 -2.44 -9.26 -3.70
C ILE A 25 -2.49 -8.28 -4.86
N ARG A 26 -2.42 -6.99 -4.53
CA ARG A 26 -2.28 -5.93 -5.52
C ARG A 26 -0.86 -5.40 -5.47
N VAL A 27 -0.08 -5.67 -6.51
CA VAL A 27 1.21 -5.02 -6.70
C VAL A 27 1.00 -3.69 -7.40
N TYR A 28 1.84 -2.71 -7.09
CA TYR A 28 1.79 -1.42 -7.74
C TYR A 28 3.17 -0.82 -7.90
N HIS A 29 3.32 -0.05 -8.96
CA HIS A 29 4.39 0.92 -9.15
C HIS A 29 3.77 2.31 -9.18
N ARG A 30 4.23 3.21 -8.31
CA ARG A 30 3.80 4.62 -8.28
C ARG A 30 4.93 5.52 -8.68
N ASP A 31 4.72 6.30 -9.72
CA ASP A 31 5.67 7.30 -10.18
C ASP A 31 4.95 8.53 -10.73
N ALA A 32 5.48 9.71 -10.44
CA ALA A 32 4.93 11.00 -10.87
C ALA A 32 3.40 11.15 -10.67
N GLY A 33 2.87 10.66 -9.54
CA GLY A 33 1.44 10.72 -9.21
C GLY A 33 0.55 9.77 -10.01
N LYS A 34 1.12 8.82 -10.76
CA LYS A 34 0.40 7.76 -11.47
C LYS A 34 0.71 6.41 -10.85
N GLU A 35 -0.28 5.53 -10.88
CA GLU A 35 -0.13 4.14 -10.45
C GLU A 35 -0.25 3.21 -11.64
N THR A 36 0.68 2.26 -11.74
CA THR A 36 0.58 1.09 -12.62
C THR A 36 0.35 -0.14 -11.75
N PRO A 37 -0.88 -0.68 -11.70
CA PRO A 37 -1.20 -1.80 -10.83
C PRO A 37 -1.11 -3.15 -11.54
N GLY A 38 -0.92 -4.21 -10.75
CA GLY A 38 -1.16 -5.60 -11.13
C GLY A 38 -1.91 -6.30 -9.99
N ASN A 39 -2.81 -7.22 -10.33
CA ASN A 39 -3.57 -7.98 -9.34
C ASN A 39 -3.26 -9.46 -9.48
N PHE A 40 -3.11 -10.11 -8.34
CA PHE A 40 -2.94 -11.54 -8.19
C PHE A 40 -3.81 -11.99 -7.01
N GLY A 41 -4.44 -13.15 -7.09
CA GLY A 41 -5.19 -13.69 -5.96
C GLY A 41 -5.41 -15.17 -6.16
N THR A 42 -5.46 -15.90 -5.05
CA THR A 42 -5.87 -17.31 -5.06
C THR A 42 -7.19 -17.43 -4.32
N ASN A 43 -8.18 -18.05 -4.96
CA ASN A 43 -9.49 -18.30 -4.36
C ASN A 43 -9.51 -19.71 -3.73
N GLU A 44 -8.81 -19.90 -2.62
CA GLU A 44 -8.75 -21.20 -1.94
C GLU A 44 -9.65 -21.26 -0.69
N ARG A 45 -10.18 -22.46 -0.41
CA ARG A 45 -10.83 -22.78 0.87
C ARG A 45 -9.73 -23.04 1.88
N ALA A 46 -9.66 -22.29 2.97
CA ALA A 46 -8.92 -22.66 4.18
C ALA A 46 -9.50 -23.93 4.80
N ALA A 47 -9.23 -25.08 4.18
CA ALA A 47 -9.35 -26.35 4.86
C ALA A 47 -8.18 -26.48 5.84
N ALA A 48 -8.40 -27.15 6.97
CA ALA A 48 -7.37 -27.52 7.95
C ALA A 48 -6.39 -28.58 7.40
N GLN A 49 -6.05 -28.52 6.11
CA GLN A 49 -5.11 -29.40 5.47
C GLN A 49 -3.76 -28.69 5.42
N SER A 50 -2.75 -29.38 5.94
CA SER A 50 -1.34 -29.04 5.81
C SER A 50 -0.98 -29.05 4.32
N TYR A 51 -1.07 -27.90 3.65
CA TYR A 51 -0.62 -27.75 2.27
C TYR A 51 0.88 -28.01 2.20
N ASN A 52 1.25 -29.06 1.47
CA ASN A 52 2.64 -29.36 1.15
C ASN A 52 2.96 -28.61 -0.16
N THR A 53 4.11 -27.96 -0.24
CA THR A 53 4.60 -27.30 -1.48
C THR A 53 4.90 -28.29 -2.62
N GLN A 54 4.54 -29.56 -2.47
CA GLN A 54 4.62 -30.62 -3.47
C GLN A 54 3.28 -30.89 -4.18
N ASP A 55 2.20 -30.22 -3.78
CA ASP A 55 0.89 -30.44 -4.40
C ASP A 55 0.73 -29.61 -5.69
N ASP A 56 0.10 -30.18 -6.73
CA ASP A 56 -0.07 -29.54 -8.06
C ASP A 56 -1.14 -28.42 -8.11
N HIS A 57 -1.49 -27.81 -6.98
CA HIS A 57 -2.56 -26.79 -6.90
C HIS A 57 -2.06 -25.50 -6.24
N SER A 58 -2.55 -24.36 -6.71
CA SER A 58 -2.15 -23.06 -6.14
C SER A 58 -2.75 -22.84 -4.75
N PHE A 59 -2.00 -22.24 -3.82
CA PHE A 59 -2.53 -21.83 -2.52
C PHE A 59 -1.91 -20.53 -2.02
N THR A 60 -2.62 -19.85 -1.11
CA THR A 60 -2.07 -18.76 -0.30
C THR A 60 -2.46 -18.94 1.15
N LEU A 61 -1.51 -18.71 2.07
CA LEU A 61 -1.71 -18.80 3.52
C LEU A 61 -1.16 -17.55 4.22
N PHE A 62 -1.91 -17.05 5.19
CA PHE A 62 -1.46 -15.98 6.09
C PHE A 62 -1.90 -16.21 7.53
N ASP A 63 -0.95 -16.25 8.45
CA ASP A 63 -1.20 -16.47 9.88
C ASP A 63 -1.07 -15.21 10.77
N GLY A 64 -0.86 -14.03 10.14
CA GLY A 64 -0.58 -12.77 10.84
C GLY A 64 0.89 -12.36 10.81
N SER A 65 1.80 -13.30 10.64
CA SER A 65 3.24 -13.05 10.61
C SER A 65 3.99 -13.83 9.53
N HIS A 66 3.35 -14.81 8.90
CA HIS A 66 3.91 -15.64 7.86
C HIS A 66 2.98 -15.59 6.64
N LEU A 67 3.53 -15.22 5.48
CA LEU A 67 2.84 -15.20 4.19
C LEU A 67 3.46 -16.27 3.30
N ARG A 68 2.65 -17.22 2.83
CA ARG A 68 3.06 -18.23 1.85
C ARG A 68 2.16 -18.18 0.62
N ILE A 69 2.76 -18.15 -0.56
CA ILE A 69 2.09 -18.30 -1.85
C ILE A 69 2.78 -19.44 -2.58
N HIS A 70 2.00 -20.40 -3.05
CA HIS A 70 2.43 -21.35 -4.06
C HIS A 70 1.52 -21.17 -5.26
N PHE A 71 2.09 -20.84 -6.41
CA PHE A 71 1.34 -20.60 -7.63
C PHE A 71 1.79 -21.55 -8.72
N VAL A 72 0.84 -22.34 -9.22
CA VAL A 72 1.00 -23.24 -10.36
C VAL A 72 0.45 -22.53 -11.60
N ALA A 73 1.27 -22.48 -12.65
CA ALA A 73 1.04 -21.67 -13.84
C ALA A 73 -0.35 -21.85 -14.48
N VAL A 74 -0.90 -20.73 -14.93
CA VAL A 74 -1.91 -20.66 -15.99
C VAL A 74 -1.30 -19.89 -17.15
N ASP A 75 -1.80 -20.08 -18.37
CA ASP A 75 -1.17 -19.74 -19.67
C ASP A 75 -0.22 -18.51 -19.69
N ASP A 76 -0.61 -17.38 -19.09
CA ASP A 76 0.16 -16.12 -19.15
C ASP A 76 1.14 -15.87 -17.98
N LEU A 77 1.03 -16.61 -16.87
CA LEU A 77 1.83 -16.38 -15.65
C LEU A 77 2.64 -17.63 -15.27
N LYS A 78 3.97 -17.48 -15.21
CA LYS A 78 4.87 -18.55 -14.77
C LYS A 78 4.67 -18.87 -13.29
N SER A 79 4.75 -20.16 -12.95
CA SER A 79 4.73 -20.63 -11.56
C SER A 79 5.77 -19.93 -10.69
N PHE A 80 5.44 -19.70 -9.42
CA PHE A 80 6.36 -19.16 -8.43
C PHE A 80 5.94 -19.56 -7.02
N ASP A 81 6.89 -19.51 -6.10
CA ASP A 81 6.63 -19.62 -4.67
C ASP A 81 7.11 -18.35 -3.97
N LEU A 82 6.40 -17.98 -2.91
CA LEU A 82 6.78 -16.92 -1.98
C LEU A 82 6.60 -17.45 -0.57
N ASP A 83 7.61 -17.30 0.27
CA ASP A 83 7.55 -17.61 1.69
C ASP A 83 8.23 -16.46 2.44
N LEU A 84 7.46 -15.68 3.19
CA LEU A 84 7.94 -14.49 3.90
C LEU A 84 7.47 -14.48 5.33
N THR A 85 8.39 -14.16 6.25
CA THR A 85 8.08 -13.96 7.67
C THR A 85 8.30 -12.49 8.06
N PHE A 86 7.35 -11.94 8.82
CA PHE A 86 7.42 -10.62 9.40
C PHE A 86 8.18 -10.63 10.72
N SER A 87 9.18 -9.76 10.82
CA SER A 87 9.88 -9.44 12.05
C SER A 87 9.33 -8.14 12.61
N SER A 88 8.64 -8.20 13.76
CA SER A 88 8.13 -7.01 14.46
C SER A 88 9.26 -6.10 14.96
N SER A 89 10.40 -6.67 15.38
CA SER A 89 11.55 -5.89 15.86
C SER A 89 12.18 -5.04 14.75
N SER A 90 12.26 -5.58 13.53
CA SER A 90 12.89 -4.88 12.40
C SER A 90 11.89 -4.24 11.44
N HIS A 91 10.58 -4.46 11.63
CA HIS A 91 9.49 -4.04 10.75
C HIS A 91 9.72 -4.45 9.28
N LYS A 92 10.24 -5.66 9.07
CA LYS A 92 10.62 -6.19 7.74
C LYS A 92 9.99 -7.55 7.51
N TRP A 93 9.65 -7.81 6.26
CA TRP A 93 9.36 -9.15 5.77
C TRP A 93 10.61 -9.73 5.12
N SER A 94 10.95 -10.97 5.42
CA SER A 94 12.09 -11.66 4.82
C SER A 94 11.80 -13.12 4.59
N GLY A 95 12.37 -13.67 3.52
CA GLY A 95 12.30 -15.09 3.23
C GLY A 95 12.73 -15.35 1.79
N THR A 96 12.01 -16.24 1.11
CA THR A 96 12.36 -16.70 -0.23
C THR A 96 11.26 -16.33 -1.23
N TRP A 97 11.72 -16.00 -2.44
CA TRP A 97 10.90 -16.05 -3.64
C TRP A 97 11.56 -17.12 -4.51
N SER A 98 10.81 -18.07 -5.07
CA SER A 98 11.32 -18.95 -6.13
C SER A 98 10.49 -18.91 -7.40
N ARG A 99 11.15 -19.18 -8.52
CA ARG A 99 10.54 -19.61 -9.80
C ARG A 99 11.18 -20.95 -10.16
N PRO A 100 10.58 -21.77 -11.03
CA PRO A 100 11.22 -23.00 -11.49
C PRO A 100 12.68 -22.77 -11.90
N GLY A 101 13.62 -23.39 -11.16
CA GLY A 101 15.06 -23.26 -11.38
C GLY A 101 15.75 -22.05 -10.74
N GLN A 102 15.07 -21.24 -9.92
CA GLN A 102 15.65 -20.04 -9.29
C GLN A 102 15.07 -19.81 -7.88
N ALA A 103 15.91 -19.56 -6.89
CA ALA A 103 15.48 -19.17 -5.54
C ALA A 103 16.27 -17.95 -5.02
N PRO A 104 15.81 -16.72 -5.29
CA PRO A 104 16.32 -15.53 -4.62
C PRO A 104 15.85 -15.38 -3.15
N ASN A 105 16.76 -14.95 -2.29
CA ASN A 105 16.40 -14.36 -0.99
C ASN A 105 15.72 -13.01 -1.23
N VAL A 106 14.56 -12.78 -0.61
CA VAL A 106 13.80 -11.54 -0.73
C VAL A 106 13.62 -10.91 0.64
N VAL A 107 13.78 -9.58 0.68
CA VAL A 107 13.48 -8.77 1.86
C VAL A 107 12.61 -7.62 1.41
N LEU A 108 11.37 -7.55 1.91
CA LEU A 108 10.51 -6.40 1.70
C LEU A 108 10.69 -5.45 2.88
N ARG A 109 11.03 -4.20 2.56
CA ARG A 109 11.23 -3.13 3.52
C ARG A 109 10.30 -1.99 3.19
N ARG A 110 9.93 -1.22 4.21
CA ARG A 110 9.30 0.07 3.98
C ARG A 110 10.31 0.96 3.23
N PRO A 111 9.88 1.72 2.19
CA PRO A 111 10.76 2.66 1.52
C PRO A 111 11.34 3.66 2.52
N GLU A 112 12.67 3.82 2.49
CA GLU A 112 13.42 4.77 3.31
C GLU A 112 14.00 5.87 2.39
N PRO A 113 14.11 7.12 2.89
CA PRO A 113 14.84 8.16 2.18
C PRO A 113 16.27 7.71 1.83
N LYS A 114 16.81 8.20 0.71
CA LYS A 114 18.22 7.96 0.38
C LYS A 114 19.12 8.48 1.51
N PRO A 115 20.22 7.77 1.85
CA PRO A 115 21.23 8.31 2.74
C PRO A 115 21.69 9.70 2.28
N CYS A 116 21.83 10.62 3.23
CA CYS A 116 22.25 12.02 2.99
C CYS A 116 21.22 12.93 2.31
N VAL A 117 19.98 12.47 2.07
CA VAL A 117 18.86 13.36 1.76
C VAL A 117 18.16 13.74 3.07
N THR A 118 17.99 15.03 3.32
CA THR A 118 17.14 15.49 4.44
C THR A 118 15.74 14.95 4.20
N ALA A 119 15.29 14.05 5.07
CA ALA A 119 13.97 13.46 4.98
C ALA A 119 12.92 14.59 4.94
N ASN A 120 12.04 14.56 3.94
CA ASN A 120 10.92 15.48 3.92
C ASN A 120 10.09 15.25 5.20
N PRO A 121 9.76 16.31 5.96
CA PRO A 121 9.18 16.17 7.30
C PRO A 121 7.77 15.55 7.30
N PHE A 122 7.12 15.48 6.13
CA PHE A 122 5.84 14.81 5.96
C PHE A 122 5.95 13.30 5.75
N VAL A 123 7.15 12.75 5.49
CA VAL A 123 7.32 11.30 5.27
C VAL A 123 7.01 10.54 6.56
N GLY A 124 5.95 9.74 6.53
CA GLY A 124 5.46 9.08 7.73
C GLY A 124 4.14 8.35 7.54
N ASP A 125 3.68 7.71 8.62
CA ASP A 125 2.32 7.22 8.76
C ASP A 125 1.60 8.14 9.74
N TRP A 126 0.45 8.68 9.31
CA TRP A 126 -0.30 9.69 10.03
C TRP A 126 -1.74 9.23 10.24
N THR A 127 -2.30 9.55 11.39
CA THR A 127 -3.74 9.38 11.61
C THR A 127 -4.45 10.63 11.16
N THR A 128 -5.36 10.49 10.19
CA THR A 128 -6.26 11.57 9.80
C THR A 128 -7.56 11.42 10.57
N ALA A 129 -7.95 12.48 11.27
CA ALA A 129 -9.29 12.64 11.81
C ALA A 129 -10.08 13.54 10.87
N SER A 130 -11.35 13.23 10.66
CA SER A 130 -12.24 14.06 9.86
C SER A 130 -13.59 14.09 10.54
N GLY A 131 -14.15 15.29 10.69
CA GLY A 131 -15.51 15.47 11.18
C GLY A 131 -16.57 15.13 10.14
N LYS A 132 -16.18 14.82 8.89
CA LYS A 132 -17.11 14.61 7.78
C LYS A 132 -17.38 13.12 7.51
N PRO A 133 -18.66 12.69 7.43
CA PRO A 133 -19.05 11.28 7.37
C PRO A 133 -18.56 10.53 6.11
N TYR A 134 -18.35 11.23 4.98
CA TYR A 134 -17.88 10.62 3.73
C TYR A 134 -16.34 10.63 3.57
N LEU A 135 -15.64 11.24 4.51
CA LEU A 135 -14.19 11.41 4.53
C LEU A 135 -13.66 10.80 5.82
N ALA A 136 -14.10 9.58 6.13
CA ALA A 136 -13.87 8.90 7.39
C ALA A 136 -12.41 8.93 7.85
N SER A 137 -12.22 8.87 9.17
CA SER A 137 -10.92 8.71 9.79
C SER A 137 -10.16 7.55 9.15
N GLY A 138 -8.87 7.76 8.91
CA GLY A 138 -8.03 6.81 8.20
C GLY A 138 -6.55 7.05 8.45
N SER A 139 -5.73 6.15 7.93
CA SER A 139 -4.28 6.29 7.93
C SER A 139 -3.83 6.93 6.62
N LEU A 140 -3.12 8.05 6.73
CA LEU A 140 -2.43 8.72 5.64
C LEU A 140 -0.97 8.26 5.65
N HIS A 141 -0.51 7.81 4.50
CA HIS A 141 0.84 7.34 4.30
C HIS A 141 1.52 8.23 3.28
N ILE A 142 2.66 8.81 3.65
CA ILE A 142 3.46 9.64 2.74
C ILE A 142 4.85 9.04 2.65
N ARG A 143 5.32 8.76 1.44
CA ARG A 143 6.67 8.25 1.19
C ARG A 143 7.36 9.07 0.13
N GLN A 144 8.69 9.08 0.20
CA GLN A 144 9.54 9.76 -0.74
C GLN A 144 10.27 8.72 -1.58
N SER A 145 10.16 8.83 -2.90
CA SER A 145 10.93 8.01 -3.83
C SER A 145 12.38 8.49 -3.91
N SER A 146 13.19 7.68 -4.58
CA SER A 146 14.65 7.87 -4.64
C SER A 146 15.07 9.19 -5.31
N ASP A 147 14.22 9.78 -6.15
CA ASP A 147 14.38 11.06 -6.84
C ASP A 147 13.88 12.27 -6.00
N GLY A 148 13.36 12.03 -4.79
CA GLY A 148 12.82 13.07 -3.91
C GLY A 148 11.33 13.34 -4.10
N THR A 149 10.67 12.73 -5.09
CA THR A 149 9.23 12.87 -5.34
C THR A 149 8.42 12.26 -4.19
N LEU A 150 7.34 12.93 -3.76
CA LEU A 150 6.44 12.40 -2.74
C LEU A 150 5.28 11.61 -3.37
N SER A 151 4.93 10.51 -2.73
CA SER A 151 3.71 9.74 -2.99
C SER A 151 2.90 9.65 -1.71
N ALA A 152 1.60 9.89 -1.79
CA ALA A 152 0.69 9.85 -0.66
C ALA A 152 -0.50 8.93 -0.92
N TRP A 153 -0.99 8.20 0.09
CA TRP A 153 -2.20 7.38 -0.04
C TRP A 153 -2.92 7.20 1.29
N LEU A 154 -4.21 6.84 1.19
CA LEU A 154 -5.08 6.60 2.35
C LEU A 154 -5.44 5.13 2.50
N ASN A 155 -5.54 4.72 3.76
CA ASN A 155 -6.34 3.58 4.19
C ASN A 155 -7.51 4.10 5.01
N ARG A 156 -8.75 3.87 4.57
CA ARG A 156 -9.95 4.38 5.24
C ARG A 156 -11.17 3.48 5.07
N VAL A 157 -12.13 3.65 5.97
CA VAL A 157 -13.42 2.95 5.95
C VAL A 157 -14.51 3.98 5.78
N ILE A 158 -15.07 4.13 4.58
CA ILE A 158 -16.11 5.14 4.31
C ILE A 158 -17.43 4.69 4.95
N VAL A 159 -17.79 3.43 4.73
CA VAL A 159 -18.87 2.72 5.43
C VAL A 159 -18.40 1.30 5.72
N SER A 160 -19.10 0.55 6.56
CA SER A 160 -18.70 -0.82 6.94
C SER A 160 -18.45 -1.75 5.73
N SER A 161 -19.10 -1.50 4.60
CA SER A 161 -18.94 -2.22 3.34
C SER A 161 -17.95 -1.60 2.34
N ASP A 162 -17.49 -0.36 2.53
CA ASP A 162 -16.54 0.34 1.63
C ASP A 162 -15.25 0.65 2.40
N ARG A 163 -14.32 -0.31 2.35
CA ARG A 163 -12.96 -0.19 2.87
C ARG A 163 -12.01 0.05 1.71
N ARG A 164 -11.32 1.18 1.72
CA ARG A 164 -10.34 1.54 0.71
C ARG A 164 -8.95 1.49 1.32
N ASN A 165 -8.14 0.55 0.86
CA ASN A 165 -6.75 0.43 1.25
C ASN A 165 -5.87 0.87 0.08
N GLY A 166 -4.95 1.79 0.33
CA GLY A 166 -4.03 2.25 -0.68
C GLY A 166 -4.60 3.25 -1.67
N GLU A 167 -5.66 3.99 -1.34
CA GLU A 167 -6.24 4.99 -2.25
C GLU A 167 -5.21 6.09 -2.53
N LEU A 168 -4.71 6.16 -3.77
CA LEU A 168 -3.67 7.09 -4.17
C LEU A 168 -4.19 8.54 -4.08
N LEU A 169 -3.37 9.41 -3.51
CA LEU A 169 -3.58 10.85 -3.49
C LEU A 169 -2.55 11.54 -4.40
N ARG A 170 -2.98 12.64 -4.99
CA ARG A 170 -2.07 13.58 -5.64
C ARG A 170 -1.50 14.50 -4.59
N VAL A 171 -0.17 14.63 -4.54
CA VAL A 171 0.49 15.67 -3.74
C VAL A 171 0.43 16.97 -4.54
N TYR A 172 -0.34 17.95 -4.07
CA TYR A 172 -0.50 19.23 -4.74
C TYR A 172 0.57 20.23 -4.30
N SER A 173 0.80 20.31 -2.98
CA SER A 173 1.88 21.09 -2.37
C SER A 173 2.39 20.37 -1.13
N ALA A 174 3.67 20.51 -0.81
CA ALA A 174 4.28 19.94 0.39
C ALA A 174 5.43 20.83 0.86
N THR A 175 5.10 21.95 1.52
CA THR A 175 6.07 22.93 2.02
C THR A 175 5.79 23.18 3.48
N ALA A 176 6.67 22.68 4.36
CA ALA A 176 6.45 22.74 5.79
C ALA A 176 6.16 24.18 6.28
N PRO A 177 5.17 24.35 7.18
CA PRO A 177 4.41 23.29 7.86
C PRO A 177 3.22 22.74 7.06
N GLU A 178 2.93 23.28 5.87
CA GLU A 178 1.69 23.03 5.13
C GLU A 178 1.82 21.90 4.09
N LEU A 179 0.74 21.12 3.97
CA LEU A 179 0.62 20.00 3.03
C LEU A 179 -0.75 20.04 2.36
N ASP A 180 -0.78 20.12 1.04
CA ASP A 180 -2.01 19.98 0.27
C ASP A 180 -2.01 18.66 -0.49
N LEU A 181 -2.99 17.81 -0.17
CA LEU A 181 -3.26 16.59 -0.91
C LEU A 181 -4.59 16.69 -1.61
N GLU A 182 -4.69 16.08 -2.78
CA GLU A 182 -5.92 16.03 -3.55
C GLU A 182 -6.29 14.57 -3.78
N ARG A 183 -7.53 14.23 -3.45
CA ARG A 183 -8.14 12.99 -3.90
C ARG A 183 -8.65 13.22 -5.34
N PRO A 184 -8.15 12.47 -6.34
CA PRO A 184 -8.71 12.54 -7.69
C PRO A 184 -10.20 12.20 -7.63
N GLY A 185 -11.05 13.08 -8.18
CA GLY A 185 -12.48 12.82 -8.23
C GLY A 185 -12.78 11.83 -9.36
N ASP A 186 -13.19 10.61 -9.03
CA ASP A 186 -13.73 9.68 -10.03
C ASP A 186 -15.14 10.14 -10.49
N ILE A 187 -15.94 10.63 -9.53
CA ILE A 187 -17.26 11.24 -9.73
C ILE A 187 -17.41 12.38 -8.70
N GLY A 188 -17.54 13.63 -9.16
CA GLY A 188 -17.70 14.83 -8.31
C GLY A 188 -16.46 15.73 -8.23
N PRO A 189 -16.54 16.88 -7.52
CA PRO A 189 -15.42 17.79 -7.36
C PRO A 189 -14.26 17.12 -6.61
N PRO A 190 -13.00 17.45 -6.93
CA PRO A 190 -11.86 16.95 -6.18
C PRO A 190 -11.94 17.41 -4.72
N TYR A 191 -11.63 16.50 -3.81
CA TYR A 191 -11.53 16.81 -2.38
C TYR A 191 -10.09 17.14 -2.04
N ARG A 192 -9.87 18.25 -1.34
CA ARG A 192 -8.54 18.66 -0.90
C ARG A 192 -8.39 18.46 0.60
N TYR A 193 -7.31 17.82 0.99
CA TYR A 193 -6.86 17.77 2.36
C TYR A 193 -5.85 18.88 2.58
N HIS A 194 -6.13 19.74 3.54
CA HIS A 194 -5.24 20.79 3.99
C HIS A 194 -4.64 20.37 5.33
N GLY A 195 -3.36 19.99 5.30
CA GLY A 195 -2.61 19.50 6.43
C GLY A 195 -1.61 20.54 6.97
N SER A 196 -1.35 20.47 8.27
CA SER A 196 -0.33 21.25 8.97
C SER A 196 0.42 20.34 9.93
N LEU A 197 1.75 20.36 9.81
CA LEU A 197 2.67 19.62 10.68
C LEU A 197 3.02 20.47 11.92
N SER A 198 2.94 19.87 13.10
CA SER A 198 3.36 20.48 14.35
C SER A 198 4.85 20.86 14.31
N GLY A 199 5.24 21.85 15.12
CA GLY A 199 6.62 22.34 15.17
C GLY A 199 7.65 21.28 15.60
N ASP A 200 7.23 20.23 16.30
CA ASP A 200 8.05 19.08 16.69
C ASP A 200 8.06 17.94 15.64
N GLY A 201 7.31 18.10 14.55
CA GLY A 201 7.19 17.10 13.49
C GLY A 201 6.50 15.81 13.90
N GLN A 202 5.86 15.75 15.07
CA GLN A 202 5.25 14.52 15.61
C GLN A 202 3.78 14.37 15.24
N MET A 203 3.12 15.45 14.82
CA MET A 203 1.68 15.46 14.58
C MET A 203 1.36 16.16 13.26
N LEU A 204 0.74 15.42 12.35
CA LEU A 204 0.10 16.01 11.16
C LEU A 204 -1.40 16.13 11.45
N THR A 205 -1.91 17.35 11.42
CA THR A 205 -3.34 17.63 11.53
C THR A 205 -3.86 18.18 10.23
N GLY A 206 -5.16 18.06 9.96
CA GLY A 206 -5.74 18.66 8.78
C GLY A 206 -7.20 18.26 8.61
N ASP A 207 -7.85 18.87 7.63
CA ASP A 207 -9.24 18.60 7.31
C ASP A 207 -9.45 18.53 5.80
N TRP A 208 -10.50 17.82 5.42
CA TRP A 208 -10.93 17.65 4.04
C TRP A 208 -11.95 18.72 3.66
N ALA A 209 -11.55 19.63 2.79
CA ALA A 209 -12.43 20.61 2.17
C ALA A 209 -13.04 20.05 0.88
N GLU A 210 -14.34 20.29 0.70
CA GLU A 210 -14.94 20.25 -0.62
C GLU A 210 -14.41 21.45 -1.39
N ASN A 211 -13.82 21.21 -2.54
CA ASN A 211 -13.46 22.32 -3.41
C ASN A 211 -14.74 22.75 -4.13
N SER A 212 -15.46 23.72 -3.58
CA SER A 212 -16.64 24.34 -4.20
C SER A 212 -16.27 25.28 -5.37
N GLY A 213 -15.02 25.25 -5.83
CA GLY A 213 -14.51 26.07 -6.92
C GLY A 213 -15.23 25.78 -8.24
N ALA A 214 -15.98 26.78 -8.71
CA ALA A 214 -16.57 26.82 -10.03
C ALA A 214 -15.55 26.39 -11.11
N ARG A 215 -15.99 25.50 -12.01
CA ARG A 215 -15.33 25.32 -13.30
C ARG A 215 -15.27 26.70 -13.97
N LEU A 216 -14.08 27.29 -14.05
CA LEU A 216 -13.84 28.33 -15.05
C LEU A 216 -13.80 27.61 -16.39
N ASN A 217 -14.76 27.95 -17.25
CA ASN A 217 -14.82 27.55 -18.66
C ASN A 217 -13.62 28.09 -19.43
#